data_AF-A0AAV2B9X0-F1
#
_entry.id   AF-A0AAV2B9X0-F1
#
_cell.length_a   1.000
_cell.length_b   1.000
_cell.length_c   1.000
_cell.angle_alpha   90.00
_cell.angle_beta   90.00
_cell.angle_gamma   90.00
#
_symmetry.space_group_name_H-M   'P 1'
#
loop_
_entity.id
_entity.type
_entity.pdbx_description
1 polymer ?
#
loop_
_entity_poly.entity_id
_entity_poly.type
_entity_poly.pdbx_seq_one_letter_code
_entity_poly.pdbx_strand_id
1 'polypeptide(L)'
;MRPEIHALLLNEAFLLSSVPLPHLQPQYLGAVECWYARQVANNPCSVILLVLVAAASLAIVCIILNDLPGFKDPLVGFEPRGTVLSERSTAWQNLLKSTSWNGPLTFYPGSIVTDITNDTLEVTQWHRGDEGNDTEKGDETVGPWLELETEERSYGSLHDEAEDDEGRIVFERPMHGLKPDKILIVERKNFFCNNPIREYAHVVIQSTSGSNLFTVKGLKAICDIDENKLRKSEYFPDLCEQTNWGSCCRSWSISNYVALLRNLSSCHDIKQADVDAVTQLLVSCAPYYHGMKLSHDCAMDPALCRGVPRPCIEYDAVYNILHYLTDIHFLDPNSPLVPNLTYTTVFLPTAQSSAALEYYKDLDSMQLYSEEVEISGMEMGLKQKLFEDCLLHDTVYVAMAGVVIFLFLWMYSSSFFVTLMTILGVVFSMATAYFMYRVVYQITFSPFINVLTVIIIIGMYNFLLLITLL
;
A
#
# COMPACT_ATOMS: atom_id res chain seq x y z
N MET A 1 -41.67 -32.52 31.22
CA MET A 1 -41.72 -31.31 30.37
C MET A 1 -42.49 -30.13 31.02
N ARG A 2 -42.47 -30.00 32.36
CA ARG A 2 -43.04 -28.87 33.12
C ARG A 2 -42.63 -28.96 34.63
N PRO A 3 -41.33 -29.00 34.97
CA PRO A 3 -40.90 -28.26 36.18
C PRO A 3 -39.51 -27.60 36.15
N GLU A 4 -38.61 -27.92 35.20
CA GLU A 4 -37.20 -27.47 35.28
C GLU A 4 -36.97 -26.02 34.81
N ILE A 5 -37.85 -25.47 33.97
CA ILE A 5 -37.77 -24.06 33.52
C ILE A 5 -38.07 -23.09 34.68
N HIS A 6 -38.77 -23.54 35.73
CA HIS A 6 -39.10 -22.70 36.89
C HIS A 6 -37.93 -22.49 37.85
N ALA A 7 -36.90 -23.36 37.81
CA ALA A 7 -35.73 -23.28 38.68
C ALA A 7 -34.63 -22.35 38.12
N LEU A 8 -34.52 -22.25 36.80
CA LEU A 8 -33.51 -21.41 36.12
C LEU A 8 -33.78 -19.90 36.25
N LEU A 9 -35.04 -19.46 36.26
CA LEU A 9 -35.39 -18.04 36.43
C LEU A 9 -35.19 -17.51 37.86
N LEU A 10 -35.16 -18.40 38.87
CA LEU A 10 -34.97 -17.99 40.27
C LEU A 10 -33.48 -17.77 40.63
N ASN A 11 -32.55 -18.39 39.89
CA ASN A 11 -31.13 -18.34 40.24
C ASN A 11 -30.42 -17.08 39.67
N GLU A 12 -30.83 -16.57 38.50
CA GLU A 12 -30.27 -15.32 37.95
C GLU A 12 -30.76 -14.06 38.67
N ALA A 13 -31.95 -14.09 39.28
CA ALA A 13 -32.45 -12.97 40.10
C ALA A 13 -31.63 -12.78 41.39
N PHE A 14 -30.94 -13.82 41.87
CA PHE A 14 -30.23 -13.77 43.16
C PHE A 14 -28.84 -13.13 43.07
N LEU A 15 -28.20 -13.12 41.90
CA LEU A 15 -26.83 -12.60 41.73
C LEU A 15 -26.75 -11.08 41.48
N LEU A 16 -27.85 -10.42 41.08
CA LEU A 16 -27.92 -8.96 40.91
C LEU A 16 -28.32 -8.18 42.18
N SER A 17 -28.58 -8.88 43.30
CA SER A 17 -29.10 -8.29 44.54
C SER A 17 -28.03 -7.71 45.50
N SER A 18 -26.73 -7.75 45.17
CA SER A 18 -25.65 -7.49 46.15
C SER A 18 -25.08 -6.06 46.16
N VAL A 19 -25.77 -5.06 45.59
CA VAL A 19 -25.37 -3.64 45.71
C VAL A 19 -26.46 -2.85 46.45
N PRO A 20 -26.23 -2.43 47.71
CA PRO A 20 -27.22 -1.65 48.45
C PRO A 20 -27.12 -0.17 48.04
N LEU A 21 -28.01 0.28 47.17
CA LEU A 21 -28.29 1.71 46.98
C LEU A 21 -29.48 2.10 47.87
N PRO A 22 -29.31 3.04 48.82
CA PRO A 22 -30.40 3.47 49.69
C PRO A 22 -31.21 4.54 48.96
N HIS A 23 -32.39 4.19 48.44
CA HIS A 23 -33.61 5.05 48.31
C HIS A 23 -34.62 4.66 47.22
N LEU A 24 -34.63 3.43 46.67
CA LEU A 24 -35.79 2.97 45.88
C LEU A 24 -36.52 1.78 46.55
N GLN A 25 -37.85 1.90 46.67
CA GLN A 25 -38.72 0.93 47.31
C GLN A 25 -38.71 -0.45 46.59
N PRO A 26 -38.53 -1.57 47.32
CA PRO A 26 -38.35 -2.92 46.74
C PRO A 26 -39.62 -3.55 46.13
N GLN A 27 -40.79 -2.90 46.18
CA GLN A 27 -42.06 -3.47 45.67
C GLN A 27 -42.28 -3.29 44.16
N TYR A 28 -41.70 -2.26 43.53
CA TYR A 28 -41.92 -1.99 42.11
C TYR A 28 -40.99 -2.82 41.20
N LEU A 29 -39.78 -3.16 41.66
CA LEU A 29 -38.83 -3.95 40.88
C LEU A 29 -39.36 -5.37 40.62
N GLY A 30 -39.87 -6.05 41.66
CA GLY A 30 -40.40 -7.41 41.54
C GLY A 30 -41.70 -7.52 40.70
N ALA A 31 -42.51 -6.47 40.61
CA ALA A 31 -43.72 -6.46 39.80
C ALA A 31 -43.42 -6.40 38.29
N VAL A 32 -42.40 -5.62 37.89
CA VAL A 32 -41.94 -5.51 36.51
C VAL A 32 -41.23 -6.79 36.06
N GLU A 33 -40.41 -7.38 36.93
CA GLU A 33 -39.76 -8.68 36.68
C GLU A 33 -40.79 -9.81 36.52
N CYS A 34 -41.81 -9.85 37.37
CA CYS A 34 -42.91 -10.80 37.24
C CYS A 34 -43.71 -10.61 35.95
N TRP A 35 -43.88 -9.35 35.49
CA TRP A 35 -44.56 -9.06 34.23
C TRP A 35 -43.75 -9.53 33.03
N TYR A 36 -42.44 -9.27 33.01
CA TYR A 36 -41.54 -9.74 31.96
C TYR A 36 -41.51 -11.26 31.88
N ALA A 37 -41.28 -11.94 33.01
CA ALA A 37 -41.28 -13.40 33.08
C ALA A 37 -42.61 -14.01 32.61
N ARG A 38 -43.74 -13.38 32.98
CA ARG A 38 -45.08 -13.80 32.53
C ARG A 38 -45.25 -13.66 31.02
N GLN A 39 -44.72 -12.61 30.40
CA GLN A 39 -44.83 -12.43 28.95
C GLN A 39 -43.97 -13.41 28.15
N VAL A 40 -42.73 -13.66 28.60
CA VAL A 40 -41.84 -14.66 27.99
C VAL A 40 -42.43 -16.07 28.11
N ALA A 41 -43.03 -16.40 29.26
CA ALA A 41 -43.62 -17.72 29.48
C ALA A 41 -44.95 -17.94 28.73
N ASN A 42 -45.81 -16.91 28.64
CA ASN A 42 -47.14 -17.06 28.06
C ASN A 42 -47.17 -16.87 26.53
N ASN A 43 -46.31 -16.03 25.96
CA ASN A 43 -46.32 -15.70 24.52
C ASN A 43 -44.90 -15.69 23.89
N PRO A 44 -44.10 -16.77 24.00
CA PRO A 44 -42.71 -16.78 23.56
C PRO A 44 -42.54 -16.50 22.07
N CYS A 45 -43.40 -17.07 21.21
CA CYS A 45 -43.34 -16.87 19.77
C CYS A 45 -43.56 -15.41 19.36
N SER A 46 -44.45 -14.69 20.05
CA SER A 46 -44.72 -13.28 19.77
C SER A 46 -43.52 -12.41 20.15
N VAL A 47 -42.86 -12.70 21.26
CA VAL A 47 -41.66 -11.97 21.71
C VAL A 47 -40.49 -12.21 20.75
N ILE A 48 -40.22 -13.47 20.39
CA ILE A 48 -39.17 -13.82 19.44
C ILE A 48 -39.40 -13.15 18.08
N LEU A 49 -40.63 -13.21 17.55
CA LEU A 49 -40.95 -12.62 16.26
C LEU A 49 -40.78 -11.10 16.27
N LEU A 50 -41.23 -10.42 17.34
CA LEU A 50 -41.06 -8.98 17.47
C LEU A 50 -39.57 -8.59 17.48
N VAL A 51 -38.75 -9.28 18.28
CA VAL A 51 -37.31 -9.01 18.36
C VAL A 51 -36.62 -9.28 17.03
N LEU A 52 -36.93 -10.39 16.36
CA LEU A 52 -36.37 -10.73 15.05
C LEU A 52 -36.74 -9.69 13.98
N VAL A 53 -38.00 -9.27 13.91
CA VAL A 53 -38.45 -8.24 12.95
C VAL A 53 -37.79 -6.90 13.24
N ALA A 54 -37.68 -6.52 14.52
CA ALA A 54 -36.99 -5.29 14.91
C ALA A 54 -35.51 -5.33 14.51
N ALA A 55 -34.80 -6.41 14.84
CA ALA A 55 -33.38 -6.52 14.51
C ALA A 55 -33.11 -6.66 13.00
N ALA A 56 -33.94 -7.41 12.29
CA ALA A 56 -33.85 -7.55 10.84
C ALA A 56 -34.12 -6.22 10.13
N SER A 57 -35.09 -5.43 10.59
CA SER A 57 -35.34 -4.12 9.98
C SER A 57 -34.16 -3.16 10.18
N LEU A 58 -33.53 -3.14 11.36
CA LEU A 58 -32.30 -2.36 11.59
C LEU A 58 -31.14 -2.81 10.70
N ALA A 59 -30.95 -4.13 10.54
CA ALA A 59 -29.92 -4.69 9.66
C ALA A 59 -30.16 -4.32 8.19
N ILE A 60 -31.39 -4.46 7.70
CA ILE A 60 -31.77 -4.10 6.32
C ILE A 60 -31.55 -2.61 6.07
N VAL A 61 -32.00 -1.75 6.98
CA VAL A 61 -31.77 -0.30 6.87
C VAL A 61 -30.28 0.01 6.81
N CYS A 62 -29.45 -0.69 7.59
CA CYS A 62 -28.01 -0.48 7.58
C CYS A 62 -27.37 -0.85 6.24
N ILE A 63 -27.77 -1.98 5.64
CA ILE A 63 -27.25 -2.44 4.33
C ILE A 63 -27.72 -1.54 3.18
N ILE A 64 -28.95 -1.02 3.24
CA ILE A 64 -29.48 -0.14 2.18
C ILE A 64 -28.84 1.25 2.23
N LEU A 65 -28.61 1.79 3.42
CA LEU A 65 -28.13 3.16 3.59
C LEU A 65 -26.62 3.31 3.52
N ASN A 66 -25.86 2.22 3.71
CA ASN A 66 -24.40 2.30 3.82
C ASN A 66 -23.72 1.30 2.90
N ASP A 67 -22.69 1.77 2.22
CA ASP A 67 -21.74 0.87 1.56
C ASP A 67 -20.98 0.04 2.59
N LEU A 68 -20.58 -1.16 2.16
CA LEU A 68 -19.71 -2.03 2.93
C LEU A 68 -18.37 -1.33 3.22
N PRO A 69 -17.80 -1.54 4.42
CA PRO A 69 -16.54 -0.89 4.77
C PRO A 69 -15.41 -1.37 3.84
N GLY A 70 -14.72 -0.42 3.20
CA GLY A 70 -13.49 -0.70 2.45
C GLY A 70 -12.25 -0.60 3.34
N PHE A 71 -11.27 -1.48 3.15
CA PHE A 71 -10.03 -1.53 3.92
C PHE A 71 -8.79 -1.21 3.06
N LYS A 72 -8.97 -0.39 2.02
CA LYS A 72 -7.91 -0.03 1.06
C LYS A 72 -6.66 0.52 1.73
N ASP A 73 -6.82 1.21 2.86
CA ASP A 73 -5.71 1.87 3.53
C ASP A 73 -5.74 1.61 5.06
N PRO A 74 -4.92 0.68 5.58
CA PRO A 74 -5.02 0.20 6.95
C PRO A 74 -4.51 1.21 8.00
N LEU A 75 -3.79 2.24 7.57
CA LEU A 75 -3.20 3.28 8.44
C LEU A 75 -4.11 4.49 8.65
N VAL A 76 -5.28 4.53 8.00
CA VAL A 76 -6.24 5.61 8.23
C VAL A 76 -6.76 5.54 9.66
N GLY A 77 -6.83 6.70 10.34
CA GLY A 77 -7.34 6.79 11.70
C GLY A 77 -6.29 6.72 12.82
N PHE A 78 -5.00 6.59 12.49
CA PHE A 78 -3.90 6.63 13.47
C PHE A 78 -3.34 8.04 13.75
N GLU A 79 -3.94 9.07 13.18
CA GLU A 79 -3.54 10.45 13.44
C GLU A 79 -4.07 10.95 14.81
N PRO A 80 -3.22 11.55 15.67
CA PRO A 80 -3.62 12.01 17.00
C PRO A 80 -4.40 13.34 16.93
N ARG A 81 -5.68 13.25 16.55
CA ARG A 81 -6.59 14.41 16.42
C ARG A 81 -6.81 15.13 17.76
N GLY A 82 -7.05 16.44 17.69
CA GLY A 82 -7.35 17.28 18.86
C GLY A 82 -6.12 17.65 19.71
N THR A 83 -4.91 17.34 19.21
CA THR A 83 -3.66 17.83 19.80
C THR A 83 -3.21 19.12 19.12
N VAL A 84 -2.47 19.97 19.82
CA VAL A 84 -1.87 21.20 19.25
C VAL A 84 -1.00 20.89 18.02
N LEU A 85 -0.33 19.73 18.03
CA LEU A 85 0.47 19.29 16.89
C LEU A 85 -0.39 18.88 15.70
N SER A 86 -1.49 18.16 15.92
CA SER A 86 -2.45 17.80 14.87
C SER A 86 -3.10 19.05 14.28
N GLU A 87 -3.52 20.02 15.08
CA GLU A 87 -4.11 21.26 14.58
C GLU A 87 -3.14 22.02 13.66
N ARG A 88 -1.87 22.13 14.07
CA ARG A 88 -0.82 22.75 13.25
C ARG A 88 -0.55 21.98 11.96
N SER A 89 -0.49 20.65 12.05
CA SER A 89 -0.29 19.78 10.89
C SER A 89 -1.45 19.88 9.90
N THR A 90 -2.70 19.83 10.38
CA THR A 90 -3.91 19.98 9.56
C THR A 90 -4.00 21.37 8.93
N ALA A 91 -3.70 22.43 9.69
CA ALA A 91 -3.65 23.79 9.15
C ALA A 91 -2.59 23.91 8.04
N TRP A 92 -1.42 23.29 8.23
CA TRP A 92 -0.37 23.23 7.22
C TRP A 92 -0.79 22.46 5.96
N GLN A 93 -1.39 21.28 6.10
CA GLN A 93 -1.91 20.50 4.97
C GLN A 93 -3.01 21.27 4.21
N ASN A 94 -3.93 21.94 4.92
CA ASN A 94 -4.96 22.76 4.31
C ASN A 94 -4.38 23.96 3.55
N LEU A 95 -3.31 24.56 4.07
CA LEU A 95 -2.57 25.63 3.37
C LEU A 95 -1.98 25.08 2.07
N LEU A 96 -1.23 23.98 2.12
CA LEU A 96 -0.64 23.35 0.93
C LEU A 96 -1.69 23.02 -0.13
N LYS A 97 -2.83 22.45 0.29
CA LYS A 97 -3.97 22.15 -0.58
C LYS A 97 -4.58 23.42 -1.19
N SER A 98 -4.70 24.49 -0.40
CA SER A 98 -5.25 25.78 -0.84
C SER A 98 -4.29 26.54 -1.76
N THR A 99 -3.00 26.26 -1.69
CA THR A 99 -1.97 26.80 -2.57
C THR A 99 -1.64 25.91 -3.77
N SER A 100 -2.39 24.81 -3.95
CA SER A 100 -2.25 23.94 -5.11
C SER A 100 -2.64 24.66 -6.41
N TRP A 101 -2.36 24.08 -7.57
CA TRP A 101 -2.64 24.69 -8.87
C TRP A 101 -4.11 25.12 -9.05
N ASN A 102 -5.06 24.36 -8.48
CA ASN A 102 -6.50 24.66 -8.50
C ASN A 102 -6.97 25.35 -7.21
N GLY A 103 -6.04 25.77 -6.36
CA GLY A 103 -6.32 26.38 -5.08
C GLY A 103 -6.59 27.88 -5.17
N PRO A 104 -7.35 28.46 -4.23
CA PRO A 104 -7.65 29.90 -4.23
C PRO A 104 -6.44 30.77 -3.86
N LEU A 105 -5.36 30.18 -3.35
CA LEU A 105 -4.14 30.89 -2.97
C LEU A 105 -3.07 30.64 -4.02
N THR A 106 -2.39 31.69 -4.46
CA THR A 106 -1.24 31.57 -5.35
C THR A 106 0.04 32.01 -4.65
N PHE A 107 1.16 31.36 -4.98
CA PHE A 107 2.49 31.81 -4.57
C PHE A 107 2.99 33.00 -5.39
N TYR A 108 2.42 33.23 -6.58
CA TYR A 108 2.90 34.23 -7.52
C TYR A 108 1.86 35.35 -7.68
N PRO A 109 2.08 36.54 -7.13
CA PRO A 109 1.11 37.64 -7.23
C PRO A 109 0.80 38.08 -8.67
N GLY A 110 1.65 37.70 -9.65
CA GLY A 110 1.46 38.01 -11.07
C GLY A 110 0.41 37.18 -11.81
N SER A 111 0.05 35.97 -11.32
CA SER A 111 -0.95 35.11 -11.99
C SER A 111 -2.40 35.55 -11.73
N ILE A 112 -2.64 36.30 -10.64
CA ILE A 112 -3.97 36.86 -10.33
C ILE A 112 -4.37 37.98 -11.31
N VAL A 113 -3.39 38.68 -11.89
CA VAL A 113 -3.65 39.87 -12.71
C VAL A 113 -4.23 39.51 -14.09
N THR A 114 -3.96 38.30 -14.60
CA THR A 114 -4.49 37.87 -15.90
C THR A 114 -5.92 37.32 -15.85
N ASP A 115 -6.37 36.78 -14.71
CA ASP A 115 -7.76 36.32 -14.56
C ASP A 115 -8.73 37.49 -14.34
N ILE A 116 -8.30 38.53 -13.60
CA ILE A 116 -9.17 39.71 -13.37
C ILE A 116 -9.42 40.49 -14.67
N THR A 117 -8.49 40.45 -15.63
CA THR A 117 -8.65 41.13 -16.92
C THR A 117 -9.54 40.38 -17.91
N ASN A 118 -9.79 39.09 -17.72
CA ASN A 118 -10.62 38.27 -18.61
C ASN A 118 -12.01 37.96 -18.01
N ASP A 119 -12.15 37.90 -16.69
CA ASP A 119 -13.45 37.68 -16.03
C ASP A 119 -14.40 38.89 -16.13
N THR A 120 -13.89 40.07 -16.50
CA THR A 120 -14.74 41.23 -16.81
C THR A 120 -15.23 41.26 -18.27
N LEU A 121 -14.84 40.29 -19.10
CA LEU A 121 -15.25 40.20 -20.50
C LEU A 121 -16.01 38.92 -20.91
N GLU A 122 -16.24 37.95 -20.01
CA GLU A 122 -17.02 36.74 -20.30
C GLU A 122 -18.38 36.62 -19.58
N VAL A 123 -18.77 37.62 -18.78
CA VAL A 123 -20.09 37.64 -18.10
C VAL A 123 -21.25 38.10 -19.01
N THR A 124 -21.00 38.41 -20.30
CA THR A 124 -22.07 38.93 -21.20
C THR A 124 -22.40 38.08 -22.43
N GLN A 125 -21.88 36.86 -22.56
CA GLN A 125 -22.05 36.11 -23.81
C GLN A 125 -22.59 34.67 -23.69
N TRP A 126 -23.31 34.33 -22.62
CA TRP A 126 -24.05 33.06 -22.51
C TRP A 126 -25.56 33.22 -22.21
N HIS A 127 -26.17 34.29 -22.71
CA HIS A 127 -27.63 34.39 -22.84
C HIS A 127 -28.05 34.68 -24.28
N ARG A 128 -27.94 33.68 -25.17
CA ARG A 128 -28.83 33.57 -26.34
C ARG A 128 -28.84 32.17 -26.96
N GLY A 129 -29.77 31.34 -26.48
CA GLY A 129 -30.52 30.35 -27.23
C GLY A 129 -29.78 29.15 -27.85
N ASP A 130 -30.01 27.98 -27.28
CA ASP A 130 -30.71 26.95 -28.05
C ASP A 130 -31.57 26.09 -27.10
N GLU A 131 -32.87 26.01 -27.42
CA GLU A 131 -33.82 25.08 -26.81
C GLU A 131 -33.57 23.67 -27.37
N GLY A 132 -33.47 22.65 -26.51
CA GLY A 132 -33.37 21.28 -26.99
C GLY A 132 -33.21 20.19 -25.93
N ASN A 133 -34.30 19.88 -25.23
CA ASN A 133 -34.64 18.63 -24.53
C ASN A 133 -33.63 17.98 -23.56
N ASP A 134 -33.99 18.10 -22.28
CA ASP A 134 -33.48 17.36 -21.13
C ASP A 134 -33.68 15.84 -21.25
N THR A 135 -32.63 15.07 -20.92
CA THR A 135 -32.77 13.99 -19.93
C THR A 135 -31.41 13.70 -19.28
N GLU A 136 -31.35 13.99 -17.99
CA GLU A 136 -30.18 14.04 -17.12
C GLU A 136 -30.01 12.72 -16.34
N LYS A 137 -28.75 12.27 -16.18
CA LYS A 137 -28.15 11.87 -14.89
C LYS A 137 -26.69 11.45 -15.07
N GLY A 138 -25.78 12.29 -14.58
CA GLY A 138 -24.37 11.99 -14.36
C GLY A 138 -24.11 11.44 -12.95
N ASP A 139 -23.04 10.67 -12.83
CA ASP A 139 -22.40 10.27 -11.57
C ASP A 139 -20.91 10.59 -11.74
N GLU A 140 -20.44 11.67 -11.10
CA GLU A 140 -19.02 12.02 -10.99
C GLU A 140 -18.54 11.73 -9.57
N THR A 141 -17.79 10.64 -9.44
CA THR A 141 -17.07 10.24 -8.23
C THR A 141 -15.69 10.89 -8.21
N VAL A 142 -15.54 11.95 -7.40
CA VAL A 142 -14.24 12.54 -7.09
C VAL A 142 -13.60 11.76 -5.93
N GLY A 143 -12.61 10.93 -6.25
CA GLY A 143 -11.76 10.25 -5.27
C GLY A 143 -10.68 11.18 -4.70
N PRO A 144 -10.35 11.13 -3.39
CA PRO A 144 -9.24 11.91 -2.83
C PRO A 144 -7.93 11.12 -2.92
N TRP A 145 -6.98 11.63 -3.71
CA TRP A 145 -5.58 11.25 -3.62
C TRP A 145 -4.87 12.16 -2.60
N LEU A 146 -4.13 11.54 -1.68
CA LEU A 146 -3.12 12.20 -0.87
C LEU A 146 -1.96 11.23 -0.66
N GLU A 147 -0.95 11.30 -1.51
CA GLU A 147 0.41 10.87 -1.17
C GLU A 147 1.16 12.09 -0.62
N LEU A 148 1.57 11.98 0.64
CA LEU A 148 2.55 12.87 1.24
C LEU A 148 3.94 12.32 0.90
N GLU A 149 4.53 12.82 -0.17
CA GLU A 149 5.98 12.75 -0.36
C GLU A 149 6.58 14.10 -0.01
N THR A 150 7.44 14.08 1.00
CA THR A 150 8.42 15.14 1.24
C THR A 150 9.48 15.06 0.14
N GLU A 151 9.29 15.80 -0.95
CA GLU A 151 10.35 16.10 -1.91
C GLU A 151 11.08 17.39 -1.54
N GLU A 152 12.40 17.29 -1.41
CA GLU A 152 13.32 18.42 -1.48
C GLU A 152 13.24 19.02 -2.89
N ARG A 153 12.63 20.19 -3.01
CA ARG A 153 12.48 20.88 -4.29
C ARG A 153 13.81 21.51 -4.71
N SER A 154 14.49 20.85 -5.65
CA SER A 154 15.60 21.43 -6.42
C SER A 154 15.11 22.63 -7.24
N TYR A 155 15.76 23.78 -7.05
CA TYR A 155 15.52 25.00 -7.82
C TYR A 155 16.15 24.84 -9.22
N GLY A 156 15.34 24.46 -10.21
CA GLY A 156 15.69 24.58 -11.62
C GLY A 156 15.63 26.04 -12.07
N SER A 157 16.78 26.57 -12.50
CA SER A 157 16.99 27.96 -12.89
C SER A 157 16.12 28.42 -14.06
N LEU A 158 15.52 29.59 -13.91
CA LEU A 158 15.16 30.48 -15.02
C LEU A 158 16.40 30.75 -15.88
N HIS A 159 16.29 30.56 -17.19
CA HIS A 159 16.97 31.41 -18.15
C HIS A 159 16.05 31.66 -19.35
N ASP A 160 15.56 32.90 -19.42
CA ASP A 160 15.01 33.52 -20.61
C ASP A 160 16.11 33.69 -21.65
N GLU A 161 15.91 33.16 -22.86
CA GLU A 161 16.31 33.84 -24.09
C GLU A 161 15.15 33.69 -25.08
N ALA A 162 14.48 34.82 -25.33
CA ALA A 162 13.50 34.98 -26.38
C ALA A 162 14.23 35.16 -27.72
N GLU A 163 13.88 34.35 -28.72
CA GLU A 163 13.85 34.79 -30.11
C GLU A 163 12.92 33.87 -30.92
N ASP A 164 12.02 34.52 -31.66
CA ASP A 164 10.98 33.94 -32.50
C ASP A 164 11.54 33.05 -33.61
N ASP A 165 11.05 31.81 -33.73
CA ASP A 165 10.83 31.17 -35.04
C ASP A 165 9.81 30.01 -34.94
N GLU A 166 8.93 29.91 -35.93
CA GLU A 166 7.77 29.01 -35.96
C GLU A 166 8.15 27.51 -35.82
N GLY A 167 7.80 26.91 -34.67
CA GLY A 167 7.99 25.50 -34.37
C GLY A 167 7.00 24.58 -35.09
N ARG A 168 7.34 24.21 -36.33
CA ARG A 168 6.74 23.07 -37.05
C ARG A 168 6.92 21.79 -36.23
N ILE A 169 5.83 21.11 -35.88
CA ILE A 169 5.87 19.78 -35.24
C ILE A 169 6.57 18.81 -36.20
N VAL A 170 7.84 18.52 -35.94
CA VAL A 170 8.58 17.47 -36.67
C VAL A 170 8.24 16.15 -36.00
N PHE A 171 7.33 15.39 -36.62
CA PHE A 171 7.27 13.96 -36.40
C PHE A 171 8.61 13.35 -36.84
N GLU A 172 9.45 12.95 -35.90
CA GLU A 172 10.63 12.15 -36.20
C GLU A 172 10.18 10.85 -36.86
N ARG A 173 10.66 10.62 -38.09
CA ARG A 173 10.39 9.39 -38.83
C ARG A 173 11.20 8.23 -38.24
N PRO A 174 10.71 6.98 -38.35
CA PRO A 174 11.46 5.80 -37.93
C PRO A 174 12.83 5.75 -38.64
N MET A 175 13.88 5.61 -37.85
CA MET A 175 15.27 5.77 -38.28
C MET A 175 15.77 4.48 -38.97
N HIS A 176 15.44 4.29 -40.25
CA HIS A 176 16.06 3.23 -41.05
C HIS A 176 17.43 3.68 -41.59
N GLY A 177 18.50 3.02 -41.14
CA GLY A 177 19.79 3.03 -41.82
C GLY A 177 20.98 3.66 -41.06
N LEU A 178 21.20 3.33 -39.79
CA LEU A 178 22.46 3.68 -39.11
C LEU A 178 23.55 2.66 -39.42
N LYS A 179 24.77 3.17 -39.65
CA LYS A 179 26.01 2.37 -39.70
C LYS A 179 26.21 1.65 -38.35
N PRO A 180 26.75 0.42 -38.32
CA PRO A 180 26.91 -0.39 -37.11
C PRO A 180 27.66 0.34 -35.98
N ASP A 181 28.66 1.17 -36.32
CA ASP A 181 29.44 1.94 -35.35
C ASP A 181 28.60 2.99 -34.60
N LYS A 182 27.53 3.53 -35.21
CA LYS A 182 26.63 4.48 -34.55
C LYS A 182 25.53 3.79 -33.74
N ILE A 183 25.12 2.58 -34.13
CA ILE A 183 24.21 1.74 -33.35
C ILE A 183 24.87 1.38 -32.01
N LEU A 184 26.13 0.96 -32.03
CA LEU A 184 26.90 0.60 -30.83
C LEU A 184 27.14 1.77 -29.86
N ILE A 185 27.10 3.01 -30.36
CA ILE A 185 27.24 4.23 -29.54
C ILE A 185 25.88 4.65 -28.95
N VAL A 186 24.79 4.44 -29.69
CA VAL A 186 23.42 4.70 -29.24
C VAL A 186 22.96 3.64 -28.23
N GLU A 187 23.28 2.36 -28.45
CA GLU A 187 23.06 1.27 -27.47
C GLU A 187 23.87 1.50 -26.18
N ARG A 188 25.06 2.09 -26.27
CA ARG A 188 25.88 2.40 -25.08
C ARG A 188 25.30 3.52 -24.22
N LYS A 189 24.69 4.53 -24.85
CA LYS A 189 24.00 5.61 -24.13
C LYS A 189 22.64 5.19 -23.59
N ASN A 190 22.01 4.19 -24.22
CA ASN A 190 20.69 3.67 -23.84
C ASN A 190 20.77 2.24 -23.25
N PHE A 191 21.87 1.91 -22.55
CA PHE A 191 22.01 0.59 -21.92
C PHE A 191 20.93 0.36 -20.85
N PHE A 192 20.61 1.43 -20.11
CA PHE A 192 19.43 1.55 -19.27
C PHE A 192 18.48 2.58 -19.88
N CYS A 193 17.21 2.55 -19.47
CA CYS A 193 16.20 3.50 -19.95
C CYS A 193 16.30 4.85 -19.26
N ASN A 194 16.59 4.85 -17.96
CA ASN A 194 16.85 6.03 -17.15
C ASN A 194 17.66 5.64 -15.90
N ASN A 195 17.76 6.56 -14.94
CA ASN A 195 18.43 6.34 -13.67
C ASN A 195 17.48 5.64 -12.68
N PRO A 196 18.01 4.80 -11.77
CA PRO A 196 17.19 4.17 -10.74
C PRO A 196 16.62 5.23 -9.79
N ILE A 197 15.31 5.22 -9.63
CA ILE A 197 14.57 6.05 -8.68
C ILE A 197 13.82 5.16 -7.68
N ARG A 198 13.35 5.74 -6.57
CA ARG A 198 12.76 4.97 -5.46
C ARG A 198 11.41 4.35 -5.83
N GLU A 199 10.73 4.91 -6.82
CA GLU A 199 9.38 4.56 -7.26
C GLU A 199 9.37 3.28 -8.11
N TYR A 200 10.55 2.81 -8.55
CA TYR A 200 10.68 1.50 -9.17
C TYR A 200 10.59 0.37 -8.15
N ALA A 201 9.96 -0.73 -8.56
CA ALA A 201 9.96 -1.95 -7.77
C ALA A 201 11.39 -2.47 -7.63
N HIS A 202 11.74 -2.96 -6.45
CA HIS A 202 13.08 -3.44 -6.19
C HIS A 202 13.08 -4.67 -5.30
N VAL A 203 14.11 -5.49 -5.49
CA VAL A 203 14.27 -6.78 -4.84
C VAL A 203 15.62 -6.81 -4.13
N VAL A 204 15.64 -7.28 -2.90
CA VAL A 204 16.86 -7.43 -2.09
C VAL A 204 17.32 -8.88 -2.16
N ILE A 205 18.55 -9.06 -2.64
CA ILE A 205 19.23 -10.34 -2.76
C ILE A 205 20.28 -10.45 -1.66
N GLN A 206 20.33 -11.60 -1.00
CA GLN A 206 21.25 -11.94 0.06
C GLN A 206 22.12 -13.14 -0.34
N SER A 207 23.35 -13.19 0.20
CA SER A 207 24.23 -14.35 0.13
C SER A 207 23.75 -15.51 1.01
N THR A 208 23.56 -16.70 0.44
CA THR A 208 23.12 -17.91 1.18
C THR A 208 24.14 -18.35 2.24
N SER A 209 25.43 -18.25 1.93
CA SER A 209 26.55 -18.60 2.81
C SER A 209 27.11 -17.43 3.63
N GLY A 210 26.55 -16.21 3.48
CA GLY A 210 27.11 -15.00 4.08
C GLY A 210 28.48 -14.60 3.50
N SER A 211 28.85 -15.17 2.36
CA SER A 211 30.07 -14.84 1.62
C SER A 211 29.88 -13.61 0.73
N ASN A 212 30.99 -12.96 0.36
CA ASN A 212 30.99 -11.81 -0.53
C ASN A 212 30.38 -12.15 -1.91
N LEU A 213 29.32 -11.44 -2.27
CA LEU A 213 28.64 -11.56 -3.57
C LEU A 213 29.37 -10.85 -4.71
N PHE A 214 30.32 -9.97 -4.40
CA PHE A 214 31.13 -9.28 -5.41
C PHE A 214 32.25 -10.18 -5.98
N THR A 215 31.86 -11.36 -6.44
CA THR A 215 32.70 -12.36 -7.10
C THR A 215 32.07 -12.73 -8.45
N VAL A 216 32.84 -13.33 -9.36
CA VAL A 216 32.31 -13.75 -10.67
C VAL A 216 31.11 -14.68 -10.52
N LYS A 217 31.13 -15.59 -9.55
CA LYS A 217 30.02 -16.50 -9.28
C LYS A 217 28.79 -15.75 -8.76
N GLY A 218 28.97 -14.88 -7.77
CA GLY A 218 27.88 -14.09 -7.20
C GLY A 218 27.22 -13.18 -8.23
N LEU A 219 28.01 -12.45 -9.03
CA LEU A 219 27.49 -11.57 -10.08
C LEU A 219 26.72 -12.34 -11.17
N LYS A 220 27.20 -13.52 -11.58
CA LYS A 220 26.45 -14.38 -12.51
C LYS A 220 25.19 -14.94 -11.90
N ALA A 221 25.21 -15.33 -10.62
CA ALA A 221 24.01 -15.82 -9.95
C ALA A 221 22.93 -14.72 -9.80
N ILE A 222 23.35 -13.46 -9.55
CA ILE A 222 22.44 -12.30 -9.55
C ILE A 222 21.85 -12.08 -10.95
N CYS A 223 22.67 -12.16 -11.99
CA CYS A 223 22.24 -12.08 -13.40
C CYS A 223 21.24 -13.18 -13.77
N ASP A 224 21.50 -14.42 -13.34
CA ASP A 224 20.62 -15.57 -13.55
C ASP A 224 19.25 -15.37 -12.88
N ILE A 225 19.21 -14.89 -11.63
CA ILE A 225 17.93 -14.60 -10.95
C ILE A 225 17.16 -13.51 -11.68
N ASP A 226 17.84 -12.44 -12.10
CA ASP A 226 17.20 -11.34 -12.82
C ASP A 226 16.58 -11.80 -14.14
N GLU A 227 17.36 -12.41 -15.03
CA GLU A 227 16.88 -12.77 -16.38
C GLU A 227 15.98 -14.01 -16.39
N ASN A 228 16.33 -15.05 -15.63
CA ASN A 228 15.65 -16.35 -15.72
C ASN A 228 14.51 -16.52 -14.71
N LYS A 229 14.43 -15.69 -13.66
CA LYS A 229 13.35 -15.77 -12.66
C LYS A 229 12.48 -14.52 -12.67
N LEU A 230 13.05 -13.35 -12.35
CA LEU A 230 12.27 -12.11 -12.20
C LEU A 230 11.64 -11.69 -13.54
N ARG A 231 12.44 -11.57 -14.59
CA ARG A 231 11.98 -11.07 -15.90
C ARG A 231 11.28 -12.12 -16.77
N LYS A 232 11.27 -13.38 -16.35
CA LYS A 232 10.71 -14.50 -17.13
C LYS A 232 9.21 -14.71 -16.90
N SER A 233 8.65 -14.12 -15.85
CA SER A 233 7.22 -14.17 -15.57
C SER A 233 6.39 -13.73 -16.78
N GLU A 234 5.22 -14.36 -16.98
CA GLU A 234 4.28 -14.03 -18.05
C GLU A 234 3.76 -12.59 -17.93
N TYR A 235 3.64 -12.08 -16.70
CA TYR A 235 3.10 -10.75 -16.40
C TYR A 235 4.15 -9.62 -16.49
N PHE A 236 5.44 -9.96 -16.54
CA PHE A 236 6.52 -8.97 -16.52
C PHE A 236 6.54 -8.06 -17.76
N PRO A 237 6.38 -8.56 -19.00
CA PRO A 237 6.44 -7.71 -20.20
C PRO A 237 5.37 -6.62 -20.25
N ASP A 238 4.19 -6.87 -19.67
CA ASP A 238 3.08 -5.91 -19.63
C ASP A 238 3.30 -4.79 -18.59
N LEU A 239 4.07 -5.08 -17.54
CA LEU A 239 4.42 -4.13 -16.48
C LEU A 239 5.71 -3.35 -16.74
N CYS A 240 6.57 -3.89 -17.60
CA CYS A 240 7.90 -3.36 -17.83
C CYS A 240 7.87 -2.08 -18.66
N GLU A 241 8.62 -1.08 -18.21
CA GLU A 241 8.93 0.10 -19.01
C GLU A 241 9.63 -0.30 -20.30
N GLN A 242 9.17 0.29 -21.40
CA GLN A 242 9.66 -0.02 -22.72
C GLN A 242 10.59 1.08 -23.23
N THR A 243 11.67 0.65 -23.87
CA THR A 243 12.52 1.52 -24.69
C THR A 243 11.73 2.09 -25.87
N ASN A 244 12.27 3.13 -26.51
CA ASN A 244 11.73 3.70 -27.76
C ASN A 244 11.57 2.68 -28.90
N TRP A 245 12.20 1.50 -28.80
CA TRP A 245 12.11 0.41 -29.78
C TRP A 245 11.12 -0.69 -29.39
N GLY A 246 10.35 -0.51 -28.32
CA GLY A 246 9.36 -1.49 -27.84
C GLY A 246 9.97 -2.70 -27.14
N SER A 247 11.25 -2.62 -26.75
CA SER A 247 11.91 -3.67 -25.95
C SER A 247 11.93 -3.30 -24.47
N CYS A 248 11.70 -4.28 -23.61
CA CYS A 248 11.75 -4.13 -22.16
C CYS A 248 13.13 -3.64 -21.69
N CYS A 249 13.12 -2.61 -20.85
CA CYS A 249 14.33 -2.06 -20.24
C CYS A 249 15.10 -3.14 -19.44
N ARG A 250 16.41 -2.94 -19.29
CA ARG A 250 17.23 -3.77 -18.39
C ARG A 250 17.02 -3.33 -16.95
N SER A 251 17.08 -4.27 -16.02
CA SER A 251 17.06 -3.96 -14.59
C SER A 251 18.37 -3.32 -14.15
N TRP A 252 18.29 -2.43 -13.17
CA TRP A 252 19.47 -1.84 -12.54
C TRP A 252 19.96 -2.80 -11.46
N SER A 253 20.93 -3.63 -11.84
CA SER A 253 21.61 -4.58 -10.96
C SER A 253 23.11 -4.32 -10.98
N ILE A 254 23.79 -4.70 -9.89
CA ILE A 254 25.25 -4.55 -9.82
C ILE A 254 25.96 -5.32 -10.95
N SER A 255 25.42 -6.46 -11.37
CA SER A 255 25.92 -7.24 -12.49
C SER A 255 25.77 -6.51 -13.83
N ASN A 256 24.65 -5.82 -14.06
CA ASN A 256 24.43 -5.02 -15.26
C ASN A 256 25.32 -3.77 -15.30
N TYR A 257 25.58 -3.14 -14.15
CA TYR A 257 26.55 -2.03 -14.10
C TYR A 257 27.99 -2.48 -14.33
N VAL A 258 28.39 -3.65 -13.80
CA VAL A 258 29.72 -4.23 -14.10
C VAL A 258 29.83 -4.52 -15.60
N ALA A 259 28.79 -5.06 -16.22
CA ALA A 259 28.75 -5.26 -17.66
C ALA A 259 28.87 -3.93 -18.43
N LEU A 260 28.16 -2.88 -18.01
CA LEU A 260 28.23 -1.55 -18.61
C LEU A 260 29.64 -0.95 -18.55
N LEU A 261 30.28 -0.95 -17.38
CA LEU A 261 31.63 -0.41 -17.17
C LEU A 261 32.71 -1.14 -17.97
N ARG A 262 32.45 -2.40 -18.35
CA ARG A 262 33.36 -3.24 -19.14
C ARG A 262 32.92 -3.38 -20.59
N ASN A 263 31.88 -2.64 -20.99
CA ASN A 263 31.32 -2.64 -22.35
C ASN A 263 30.94 -4.04 -22.83
N LEU A 264 30.33 -4.83 -21.93
CA LEU A 264 29.78 -6.16 -22.20
C LEU A 264 28.29 -6.06 -22.52
N SER A 265 27.82 -6.93 -23.42
CA SER A 265 26.42 -6.94 -23.82
C SER A 265 25.50 -7.67 -22.83
N SER A 266 26.02 -8.65 -22.08
CA SER A 266 25.27 -9.44 -21.09
C SER A 266 26.10 -9.60 -19.82
N CYS A 267 25.42 -9.74 -18.68
CA CYS A 267 26.03 -10.02 -17.39
C CYS A 267 26.58 -11.46 -17.26
N HIS A 268 26.22 -12.38 -18.16
CA HIS A 268 26.78 -13.73 -18.20
C HIS A 268 28.26 -13.78 -18.64
N ASP A 269 28.70 -12.78 -19.40
CA ASP A 269 30.04 -12.72 -19.98
C ASP A 269 31.11 -12.20 -19.02
N ILE A 270 30.75 -11.87 -17.78
CA ILE A 270 31.65 -11.32 -16.76
C ILE A 270 32.78 -12.32 -16.43
N LYS A 271 34.02 -11.83 -16.47
CA LYS A 271 35.25 -12.59 -16.13
C LYS A 271 35.91 -12.03 -14.86
N GLN A 272 36.84 -12.78 -14.29
CA GLN A 272 37.56 -12.33 -13.08
C GLN A 272 38.30 -11.00 -13.29
N ALA A 273 38.95 -10.82 -14.45
CA ALA A 273 39.65 -9.59 -14.79
C ALA A 273 38.72 -8.35 -14.82
N ASP A 274 37.45 -8.55 -15.15
CA ASP A 274 36.45 -7.48 -15.18
C ASP A 274 36.02 -7.07 -13.77
N VAL A 275 35.80 -8.06 -12.90
CA VAL A 275 35.50 -7.84 -11.48
C VAL A 275 36.66 -7.15 -10.79
N ASP A 276 37.90 -7.57 -11.03
CA ASP A 276 39.09 -6.97 -10.42
C ASP A 276 39.27 -5.51 -10.88
N ALA A 277 39.03 -5.22 -12.17
CA ALA A 277 39.11 -3.86 -12.72
C ALA A 277 38.04 -2.92 -12.12
N VAL A 278 36.78 -3.39 -12.02
CA VAL A 278 35.70 -2.60 -11.39
C VAL A 278 35.94 -2.46 -9.89
N THR A 279 36.47 -3.48 -9.22
CA THR A 279 36.87 -3.40 -7.80
C THR A 279 37.87 -2.27 -7.59
N GLN A 280 38.94 -2.21 -8.40
CA GLN A 280 39.95 -1.16 -8.30
C GLN A 280 39.36 0.24 -8.55
N LEU A 281 38.44 0.35 -9.51
CA LEU A 281 37.72 1.60 -9.77
C LEU A 281 36.90 2.03 -8.54
N LEU A 282 36.05 1.15 -8.00
CA LEU A 282 35.19 1.45 -6.85
C LEU A 282 36.02 1.85 -5.61
N VAL A 283 37.11 1.11 -5.32
CA VAL A 283 38.02 1.44 -4.21
C VAL A 283 38.68 2.80 -4.41
N SER A 284 39.08 3.15 -5.64
CA SER A 284 39.69 4.45 -5.93
C SER A 284 38.70 5.62 -5.84
N CYS A 285 37.42 5.36 -6.13
CA CYS A 285 36.36 6.38 -6.14
C CYS A 285 35.66 6.52 -4.78
N ALA A 286 35.70 5.50 -3.92
CA ALA A 286 35.03 5.48 -2.62
C ALA A 286 35.35 6.69 -1.71
N PRO A 287 36.61 7.20 -1.62
CA PRO A 287 36.90 8.39 -0.83
C PRO A 287 36.17 9.65 -1.32
N TYR A 288 35.88 9.76 -2.62
CA TYR A 288 35.15 10.90 -3.19
C TYR A 288 33.64 10.81 -2.91
N TYR A 289 33.09 9.59 -2.88
CA TYR A 289 31.71 9.33 -2.49
C TYR A 289 31.48 9.64 -1.00
N HIS A 290 32.28 9.04 -0.12
CA HIS A 290 32.20 9.30 1.33
C HIS A 290 32.52 10.75 1.71
N GLY A 291 33.33 11.42 0.88
CA GLY A 291 33.62 12.85 1.00
C GLY A 291 32.56 13.79 0.42
N MET A 292 31.40 13.28 -0.03
CA MET A 292 30.30 14.04 -0.67
C MET A 292 30.71 14.87 -1.90
N LYS A 293 31.78 14.45 -2.60
CA LYS A 293 32.24 15.09 -3.85
C LYS A 293 31.67 14.42 -5.10
N LEU A 294 31.23 13.17 -4.96
CA LEU A 294 30.55 12.42 -6.00
C LEU A 294 29.05 12.38 -5.67
N SER A 295 28.25 13.12 -6.44
CA SER A 295 26.79 13.22 -6.35
C SER A 295 26.15 12.79 -7.67
N HIS A 296 24.86 12.47 -7.66
CA HIS A 296 24.07 12.15 -8.87
C HIS A 296 24.18 13.24 -9.96
N ASP A 297 24.21 14.50 -9.54
CA ASP A 297 24.28 15.67 -10.44
C ASP A 297 25.59 15.75 -11.24
N CYS A 298 26.61 14.98 -10.88
CA CYS A 298 27.89 14.96 -11.59
C CYS A 298 27.75 14.53 -13.06
N ALA A 299 26.72 13.74 -13.38
CA ALA A 299 26.44 13.34 -14.76
C ALA A 299 25.91 14.50 -15.61
N MET A 300 25.17 15.43 -15.00
CA MET A 300 24.51 16.55 -15.66
C MET A 300 25.42 17.77 -15.75
N ASP A 301 26.14 18.12 -14.67
CA ASP A 301 27.12 19.21 -14.66
C ASP A 301 28.50 18.77 -14.13
N PRO A 302 29.46 18.48 -15.02
CA PRO A 302 30.83 18.13 -14.64
C PRO A 302 31.56 19.22 -13.87
N ALA A 303 31.11 20.48 -13.93
CA ALA A 303 31.70 21.59 -13.19
C ALA A 303 31.38 21.53 -11.69
N LEU A 304 30.32 20.82 -11.30
CA LEU A 304 29.92 20.61 -9.90
C LEU A 304 30.90 19.68 -9.17
N CYS A 305 31.50 18.73 -9.89
CA CYS A 305 32.32 17.65 -9.32
C CYS A 305 33.82 17.86 -9.54
N ARG A 306 34.31 19.05 -9.19
CA ARG A 306 35.74 19.42 -9.31
C ARG A 306 36.61 18.53 -8.42
N GLY A 307 37.57 17.86 -9.05
CA GLY A 307 38.57 17.02 -8.36
C GLY A 307 38.23 15.54 -8.31
N VAL A 308 37.09 15.12 -8.89
CA VAL A 308 36.74 13.71 -9.07
C VAL A 308 37.28 13.21 -10.42
N PRO A 309 37.96 12.05 -10.48
CA PRO A 309 38.42 11.47 -11.74
C PRO A 309 37.26 11.15 -12.70
N ARG A 310 37.45 11.38 -14.01
CA ARG A 310 36.44 11.06 -15.04
C ARG A 310 35.90 9.62 -14.97
N PRO A 311 36.73 8.58 -14.73
CA PRO A 311 36.22 7.20 -14.60
C PRO A 311 35.20 7.00 -13.47
N CYS A 312 35.21 7.85 -12.44
CA CYS A 312 34.24 7.77 -11.34
C CYS A 312 32.89 8.41 -11.69
N ILE A 313 32.84 9.28 -12.70
CA ILE A 313 31.64 10.03 -13.15
C ILE A 313 30.98 9.32 -14.35
N GLU A 314 31.69 8.36 -14.97
CA GLU A 314 31.22 7.70 -16.19
C GLU A 314 29.91 6.92 -15.94
N TYR A 315 28.88 7.24 -16.74
CA TYR A 315 27.53 6.68 -16.68
C TYR A 315 26.83 6.77 -15.30
N ASP A 316 27.31 7.64 -14.41
CA ASP A 316 26.88 7.69 -13.00
C ASP A 316 26.95 6.33 -12.27
N ALA A 317 27.74 5.40 -12.81
CA ALA A 317 27.69 3.99 -12.41
C ALA A 317 28.23 3.79 -10.99
N VAL A 318 29.32 4.47 -10.65
CA VAL A 318 29.94 4.34 -9.32
C VAL A 318 29.01 4.89 -8.23
N TYR A 319 28.38 6.03 -8.48
CA TYR A 319 27.41 6.61 -7.54
C TYR A 319 26.23 5.67 -7.35
N ASN A 320 25.62 5.19 -8.44
CA ASN A 320 24.46 4.29 -8.36
C ASN A 320 24.78 2.96 -7.68
N ILE A 321 25.95 2.36 -7.95
CA ILE A 321 26.39 1.14 -7.26
C ILE A 321 26.47 1.39 -5.75
N LEU A 322 27.20 2.43 -5.32
CA LEU A 322 27.48 2.67 -3.90
C LEU A 322 26.28 3.22 -3.12
N HIS A 323 25.37 3.93 -3.79
CA HIS A 323 24.24 4.59 -3.15
C HIS A 323 22.98 3.72 -3.14
N TYR A 324 22.64 3.08 -4.27
CA TYR A 324 21.37 2.37 -4.42
C TYR A 324 21.49 0.84 -4.35
N LEU A 325 22.61 0.26 -4.80
CA LEU A 325 22.69 -1.18 -5.05
C LEU A 325 23.44 -1.98 -3.99
N THR A 326 24.43 -1.38 -3.33
CA THR A 326 25.26 -2.07 -2.34
C THR A 326 24.82 -1.78 -0.90
N ASP A 327 25.12 -2.72 0.00
CA ASP A 327 24.91 -2.52 1.43
C ASP A 327 25.89 -1.50 2.05
N ILE A 328 25.53 -1.01 3.24
CA ILE A 328 26.33 -0.06 4.02
C ILE A 328 27.73 -0.60 4.40
N HIS A 329 27.94 -1.91 4.30
CA HIS A 329 29.17 -2.60 4.70
C HIS A 329 30.14 -2.84 3.53
N PHE A 330 29.71 -2.60 2.30
CA PHE A 330 30.49 -2.92 1.11
C PHE A 330 31.86 -2.24 1.07
N LEU A 331 31.93 -0.93 1.34
CA LEU A 331 33.19 -0.16 1.37
C LEU A 331 33.18 0.85 2.52
N ASP A 332 33.09 0.35 3.76
CA ASP A 332 33.02 1.18 4.96
C ASP A 332 34.33 1.99 5.17
N PRO A 333 34.26 3.34 5.31
CA PRO A 333 35.44 4.19 5.53
C PRO A 333 36.20 3.88 6.83
N ASN A 334 35.56 3.22 7.80
CA ASN A 334 36.17 2.88 9.10
C ASN A 334 36.93 1.54 9.09
N SER A 335 36.77 0.76 8.02
CA SER A 335 37.35 -0.57 7.84
C SER A 335 38.39 -0.52 6.71
N PRO A 336 39.28 -1.52 6.56
CA PRO A 336 40.09 -1.59 5.34
C PRO A 336 39.16 -1.63 4.13
N LEU A 337 39.46 -0.85 3.07
CA LEU A 337 38.67 -0.80 1.82
C LEU A 337 38.73 -2.14 1.06
N VAL A 338 38.10 -3.16 1.63
CA VAL A 338 37.94 -4.48 1.06
C VAL A 338 36.45 -4.64 0.77
N PRO A 339 36.06 -4.82 -0.51
CA PRO A 339 34.67 -4.97 -0.87
C PRO A 339 34.08 -6.22 -0.24
N ASN A 340 33.04 -6.07 0.59
CA ASN A 340 32.30 -7.21 1.15
C ASN A 340 30.80 -6.99 0.99
N LEU A 341 30.23 -7.58 -0.07
CA LEU A 341 28.82 -7.43 -0.40
C LEU A 341 28.02 -8.59 0.17
N THR A 342 27.20 -8.33 1.18
CA THR A 342 26.33 -9.35 1.78
C THR A 342 24.90 -9.28 1.27
N TYR A 343 24.42 -8.06 1.05
CA TYR A 343 23.12 -7.76 0.45
C TYR A 343 23.29 -6.85 -0.76
N THR A 344 22.46 -7.06 -1.78
CA THR A 344 22.41 -6.16 -2.93
C THR A 344 20.98 -5.99 -3.41
N THR A 345 20.67 -4.79 -3.88
CA THR A 345 19.35 -4.46 -4.41
C THR A 345 19.38 -4.53 -5.94
N VAL A 346 18.31 -5.06 -6.53
CA VAL A 346 18.05 -5.01 -7.97
C VAL A 346 16.78 -4.21 -8.19
N PHE A 347 16.87 -3.10 -8.91
CA PHE A 347 15.69 -2.34 -9.32
C PHE A 347 15.17 -2.89 -10.64
N LEU A 348 13.90 -3.21 -10.66
CA LEU A 348 13.19 -3.69 -11.83
C LEU A 348 12.62 -2.48 -12.60
N PRO A 349 12.58 -2.53 -13.93
CA PRO A 349 11.99 -1.49 -14.77
C PRO A 349 10.46 -1.54 -14.73
N THR A 350 9.88 -1.58 -13.55
CA THR A 350 8.44 -1.68 -13.30
C THR A 350 8.09 -0.73 -12.17
N ALA A 351 7.05 0.09 -12.33
CA ALA A 351 6.61 1.02 -11.28
C ALA A 351 5.99 0.27 -10.09
N GLN A 352 6.18 0.79 -8.88
CA GLN A 352 5.47 0.31 -7.70
C GLN A 352 3.98 0.63 -7.83
N SER A 353 3.14 -0.40 -7.88
CA SER A 353 1.70 -0.23 -8.07
C SER A 353 0.91 -1.47 -7.70
N SER A 354 -0.40 -1.28 -7.46
CA SER A 354 -1.35 -2.38 -7.27
C SER A 354 -1.49 -3.31 -8.50
N ALA A 355 -1.07 -2.86 -9.69
CA ALA A 355 -1.10 -3.67 -10.91
C ALA A 355 -0.08 -4.83 -10.88
N ALA A 356 0.98 -4.72 -10.07
CA ALA A 356 1.99 -5.77 -9.91
C ALA A 356 1.51 -7.00 -9.11
N LEU A 357 0.24 -7.04 -8.67
CA LEU A 357 -0.28 -8.09 -7.79
C LEU A 357 -0.21 -9.49 -8.42
N GLU A 358 -0.61 -9.64 -9.67
CA GLU A 358 -0.57 -10.95 -10.35
C GLU A 358 0.87 -11.39 -10.63
N TYR A 359 1.75 -10.46 -10.98
CA TYR A 359 3.19 -10.70 -11.08
C TYR A 359 3.78 -11.18 -9.74
N TYR A 360 3.41 -10.56 -8.63
CA TYR A 360 3.85 -10.99 -7.29
C TYR A 360 3.37 -12.40 -6.95
N LYS A 361 2.11 -12.74 -7.23
CA LYS A 361 1.58 -14.10 -7.00
C LYS A 361 2.31 -15.16 -7.82
N ASP A 362 2.65 -14.84 -9.07
CA ASP A 362 3.45 -15.73 -9.93
C ASP A 362 4.85 -15.95 -9.32
N LEU A 363 5.50 -14.88 -8.86
CA LEU A 363 6.81 -14.99 -8.19
C LEU A 363 6.76 -15.76 -6.86
N ASP A 364 5.73 -15.56 -6.05
CA ASP A 364 5.54 -16.26 -4.76
C ASP A 364 5.35 -17.77 -4.97
N SER A 365 4.79 -18.17 -6.12
CA SER A 365 4.65 -19.57 -6.50
C SER A 365 5.99 -20.24 -6.91
N MET A 366 7.02 -19.45 -7.19
CA MET A 366 8.33 -19.92 -7.69
C MET A 366 9.39 -19.98 -6.58
N GLN A 367 10.38 -20.86 -6.77
CA GLN A 367 11.55 -20.92 -5.89
C GLN A 367 12.56 -19.84 -6.27
N LEU A 368 12.62 -18.77 -5.48
CA LEU A 368 13.44 -17.58 -5.72
C LEU A 368 14.86 -17.65 -5.15
N TYR A 369 15.38 -18.85 -4.88
CA TYR A 369 16.75 -19.08 -4.39
C TYR A 369 17.64 -19.81 -5.41
N SER A 370 18.95 -19.57 -5.35
CA SER A 370 20.00 -20.24 -6.10
C SER A 370 21.03 -20.82 -5.13
N GLU A 371 22.08 -21.48 -5.63
CA GLU A 371 23.15 -22.03 -4.77
C GLU A 371 23.87 -20.92 -3.98
N GLU A 372 24.10 -19.76 -4.59
CA GLU A 372 24.90 -18.66 -4.03
C GLU A 372 24.06 -17.50 -3.48
N VAL A 373 22.81 -17.34 -3.92
CA VAL A 373 21.98 -16.16 -3.66
C VAL A 373 20.54 -16.52 -3.35
N GLU A 374 19.92 -15.79 -2.44
CA GLU A 374 18.52 -15.93 -2.04
C GLU A 374 17.85 -14.55 -2.05
N ILE A 375 16.60 -14.48 -2.49
CA ILE A 375 15.82 -13.25 -2.40
C ILE A 375 15.28 -13.12 -0.97
N SER A 376 15.75 -12.10 -0.26
CA SER A 376 15.39 -11.84 1.14
C SER A 376 14.12 -11.00 1.27
N GLY A 377 13.87 -10.09 0.32
CA GLY A 377 12.69 -9.23 0.35
C GLY A 377 12.41 -8.57 -1.01
N MET A 378 11.15 -8.17 -1.19
CA MET A 378 10.66 -7.48 -2.39
C MET A 378 9.83 -6.27 -1.98
N GLU A 379 10.04 -5.14 -2.65
CA GLU A 379 9.21 -3.96 -2.54
C GLU A 379 8.61 -3.65 -3.92
N MET A 380 7.29 -3.73 -4.00
CA MET A 380 6.52 -3.55 -5.24
C MET A 380 5.34 -2.58 -5.08
N GLY A 381 5.21 -1.93 -3.91
CA GLY A 381 4.05 -1.08 -3.61
C GLY A 381 2.75 -1.84 -3.37
N LEU A 382 2.82 -3.15 -3.06
CA LEU A 382 1.65 -4.02 -2.90
C LEU A 382 1.14 -4.15 -1.46
N LYS A 383 1.83 -3.56 -0.48
CA LYS A 383 1.59 -3.79 0.95
C LYS A 383 0.13 -3.62 1.38
N GLN A 384 -0.50 -2.52 0.97
CA GLN A 384 -1.90 -2.22 1.30
C GLN A 384 -2.86 -3.22 0.63
N LYS A 385 -2.64 -3.52 -0.64
CA LYS A 385 -3.50 -4.43 -1.41
C LYS A 385 -3.40 -5.88 -0.91
N LEU A 386 -2.18 -6.34 -0.63
CA LEU A 386 -1.92 -7.65 -0.01
C LEU A 386 -2.58 -7.75 1.36
N PHE A 387 -2.54 -6.69 2.17
CA PHE A 387 -3.22 -6.69 3.47
C PHE A 387 -4.74 -6.89 3.32
N GLU A 388 -5.38 -6.20 2.38
CA GLU A 388 -6.81 -6.36 2.10
C GLU A 388 -7.15 -7.79 1.65
N ASP A 389 -6.40 -8.35 0.72
CA ASP A 389 -6.62 -9.71 0.20
C ASP A 389 -6.37 -10.77 1.29
N CYS A 390 -5.33 -10.61 2.11
CA CYS A 390 -5.06 -11.48 3.25
C CYS A 390 -6.15 -11.39 4.32
N LEU A 391 -6.68 -10.20 4.61
CA LEU A 391 -7.75 -10.02 5.60
C LEU A 391 -9.04 -10.74 5.17
N LEU A 392 -9.36 -10.73 3.88
CA LEU A 392 -10.50 -11.47 3.34
C LEU A 392 -10.28 -12.98 3.46
N HIS A 393 -9.06 -13.46 3.17
CA HIS A 393 -8.71 -14.87 3.34
C HIS A 393 -8.77 -15.29 4.83
N ASP A 394 -8.30 -14.45 5.75
CA ASP A 394 -8.37 -14.69 7.20
C ASP A 394 -9.81 -14.76 7.73
N THR A 395 -10.72 -13.98 7.13
CA THR A 395 -12.15 -14.02 7.47
C THR A 395 -12.77 -15.39 7.20
N VAL A 396 -12.24 -16.16 6.23
CA VAL A 396 -12.68 -17.55 5.98
C VAL A 396 -12.34 -18.46 7.17
N TYR A 397 -11.17 -18.30 7.79
CA TYR A 397 -10.82 -19.07 9.00
C TYR A 397 -11.73 -18.73 10.17
N VAL A 398 -12.12 -17.46 10.33
CA VAL A 398 -13.12 -17.05 11.34
C VAL A 398 -14.46 -17.72 11.08
N ALA A 399 -14.90 -17.81 9.82
CA ALA A 399 -16.12 -18.51 9.45
C ALA A 399 -16.04 -20.02 9.74
N MET A 400 -14.91 -20.67 9.41
CA MET A 400 -14.67 -22.08 9.73
C MET A 400 -14.70 -22.33 11.24
N ALA A 401 -14.07 -21.46 12.04
CA ALA A 401 -14.13 -21.53 13.50
C ALA A 401 -15.56 -21.38 14.02
N GLY A 402 -16.34 -20.45 13.45
CA GLY A 402 -17.76 -20.27 13.77
C GLY A 402 -18.60 -21.54 13.53
N VAL A 403 -18.35 -22.27 12.43
CA VAL A 403 -19.03 -23.54 12.14
C VAL A 403 -18.65 -24.62 13.15
N VAL A 404 -17.37 -24.73 13.52
CA VAL A 404 -16.93 -25.71 14.54
C VAL A 404 -17.56 -25.41 15.90
N ILE A 405 -17.60 -24.14 16.30
CA ILE A 405 -18.25 -23.69 17.53
C ILE A 405 -19.76 -24.02 17.51
N PHE A 406 -20.42 -23.79 16.38
CA PHE A 406 -21.83 -24.18 16.20
C PHE A 406 -22.05 -25.67 16.42
N LEU A 407 -21.20 -26.52 15.84
CA LEU A 407 -21.30 -27.97 16.00
C LEU A 407 -21.13 -28.39 17.47
N PHE A 408 -20.17 -27.82 18.19
CA PHE A 408 -20.00 -28.10 19.62
C PHE A 408 -21.20 -27.66 20.46
N LEU A 409 -21.72 -26.45 20.21
CA LEU A 409 -22.92 -25.98 20.89
C LEU A 409 -24.15 -26.85 20.57
N TRP A 410 -24.24 -27.37 19.35
CA TRP A 410 -25.35 -28.22 18.96
C TRP A 410 -25.28 -29.58 19.66
N MET A 411 -24.09 -30.20 19.70
CA MET A 411 -23.89 -31.43 20.47
C MET A 411 -24.17 -31.22 21.96
N TYR A 412 -23.75 -30.10 22.54
CA TYR A 412 -23.94 -29.81 23.97
C TYR A 412 -25.40 -29.53 24.34
N SER A 413 -26.07 -28.61 23.62
CA SER A 413 -27.47 -28.25 23.88
C SER A 413 -28.48 -29.34 23.47
N SER A 414 -28.06 -30.32 22.67
CA SER A 414 -28.92 -31.36 22.08
C SER A 414 -30.14 -30.81 21.31
N SER A 415 -30.14 -29.52 20.97
CA SER A 415 -31.26 -28.82 20.34
C SER A 415 -30.78 -27.85 19.26
N PHE A 416 -31.06 -28.19 18.00
CA PHE A 416 -30.75 -27.35 16.84
C PHE A 416 -31.44 -25.99 16.90
N PHE A 417 -32.65 -25.92 17.48
CA PHE A 417 -33.41 -24.68 17.57
C PHE A 417 -32.71 -23.66 18.46
N VAL A 418 -32.18 -24.09 19.61
CA VAL A 418 -31.48 -23.21 20.54
C VAL A 418 -30.21 -22.68 19.91
N THR A 419 -29.44 -23.54 19.22
CA THR A 419 -28.19 -23.11 18.57
C THR A 419 -28.39 -22.19 17.38
N LEU A 420 -29.44 -22.40 16.58
CA LEU A 420 -29.77 -21.47 15.49
C LEU A 420 -30.18 -20.10 16.04
N MET A 421 -31.01 -20.07 17.08
CA MET A 421 -31.46 -18.81 17.68
C MET A 421 -30.32 -18.04 18.35
N THR A 422 -29.34 -18.73 18.94
CA THR A 422 -28.17 -18.07 19.53
C THR A 422 -27.26 -17.47 18.46
N ILE A 423 -27.01 -18.17 17.34
CA ILE A 423 -26.23 -17.61 16.22
C ILE A 423 -26.93 -16.41 15.61
N LEU A 424 -28.24 -16.50 15.34
CA LEU A 424 -29.01 -15.37 14.85
C LEU A 424 -28.96 -14.19 15.83
N GLY A 425 -29.01 -14.47 17.14
CA GLY A 425 -28.84 -13.47 18.18
C GLY A 425 -27.49 -12.73 18.09
N VAL A 426 -26.39 -13.45 17.85
CA VAL A 426 -25.05 -12.87 17.68
C VAL A 426 -24.95 -12.05 16.39
N VAL A 427 -25.48 -12.56 15.28
CA VAL A 427 -25.47 -11.83 13.99
C VAL A 427 -26.28 -10.54 14.10
N PHE A 428 -27.47 -10.61 14.71
CA PHE A 428 -28.33 -9.45 14.89
C PHE A 428 -27.81 -8.45 15.92
N SER A 429 -27.11 -8.90 16.98
CA SER A 429 -26.47 -7.97 17.92
C SER A 429 -25.34 -7.19 17.24
N MET A 430 -24.54 -7.86 16.40
CA MET A 430 -23.50 -7.21 15.59
C MET A 430 -24.10 -6.22 14.58
N ALA A 431 -25.16 -6.61 13.87
CA ALA A 431 -25.84 -5.73 12.92
C ALA A 431 -26.44 -4.49 13.60
N THR A 432 -27.03 -4.67 14.78
CA THR A 432 -27.59 -3.56 15.57
C THR A 432 -26.49 -2.63 16.07
N ALA A 433 -25.35 -3.17 16.53
CA ALA A 433 -24.19 -2.37 16.90
C ALA A 433 -23.63 -1.58 15.71
N TYR A 434 -23.55 -2.19 14.53
CA TYR A 434 -23.10 -1.52 13.31
C TYR A 434 -24.10 -0.44 12.83
N PHE A 435 -25.40 -0.67 12.96
CA PHE A 435 -26.43 0.35 12.73
C PHE A 435 -26.25 1.55 13.66
N MET A 436 -26.05 1.31 14.97
CA MET A 436 -25.77 2.39 15.92
C MET A 436 -24.49 3.14 15.53
N TYR A 437 -23.44 2.42 15.15
CA TYR A 437 -22.17 3.00 14.72
C TYR A 437 -22.29 3.91 13.48
N ARG A 438 -22.98 3.44 12.44
CA ARG A 438 -23.07 4.15 11.15
C ARG A 438 -24.19 5.18 11.11
N VAL A 439 -25.39 4.82 11.55
CA VAL A 439 -26.60 5.63 11.36
C VAL A 439 -26.83 6.58 12.53
N VAL A 440 -26.68 6.08 13.76
CA VAL A 440 -26.96 6.89 14.96
C VAL A 440 -25.78 7.78 15.31
N TYR A 441 -24.57 7.23 15.36
CA TYR A 441 -23.35 7.99 15.67
C TYR A 441 -22.72 8.66 14.43
N GLN A 442 -23.21 8.38 13.22
CA GLN A 442 -22.74 8.99 11.98
C GLN A 442 -21.23 8.82 11.75
N ILE A 443 -20.65 7.71 12.22
CA ILE A 443 -19.22 7.45 12.05
C ILE A 443 -18.99 6.86 10.66
N THR A 444 -18.45 7.69 9.76
CA THR A 444 -18.20 7.35 8.35
C THR A 444 -16.96 6.46 8.14
N PHE A 445 -16.04 6.42 9.09
CA PHE A 445 -14.82 5.62 9.00
C PHE A 445 -14.93 4.34 9.83
N SER A 446 -14.67 3.17 9.25
CA SER A 446 -14.65 1.89 9.98
C SER A 446 -13.27 1.24 9.85
N PRO A 447 -12.43 1.26 10.91
CA PRO A 447 -11.11 0.64 10.87
C PRO A 447 -11.19 -0.90 10.80
N PHE A 448 -10.16 -1.53 10.25
CA PHE A 448 -10.05 -3.00 10.20
C PHE A 448 -10.07 -3.65 11.60
N ILE A 449 -9.66 -2.92 12.64
CA ILE A 449 -9.69 -3.37 14.04
C ILE A 449 -11.11 -3.77 14.47
N ASN A 450 -12.17 -3.15 13.91
CA ASN A 450 -13.55 -3.54 14.19
C ASN A 450 -13.86 -4.97 13.73
N VAL A 451 -13.13 -5.53 12.77
CA VAL A 451 -13.26 -6.94 12.35
C VAL A 451 -12.78 -7.88 13.47
N LEU A 452 -11.76 -7.50 14.24
CA LEU A 452 -11.29 -8.29 15.39
C LEU A 452 -12.35 -8.40 16.49
N THR A 453 -13.23 -7.40 16.61
CA THR A 453 -14.35 -7.45 17.55
C THR A 453 -15.28 -8.63 17.26
N VAL A 454 -15.43 -9.05 16.00
CA VAL A 454 -16.23 -10.22 15.62
C VAL A 454 -15.67 -11.49 16.28
N ILE A 455 -14.35 -11.67 16.23
CA ILE A 455 -13.67 -12.82 16.83
C ILE A 455 -13.89 -12.85 18.35
N ILE A 456 -13.74 -11.69 19.00
CA ILE A 456 -13.93 -11.54 20.45
C ILE A 456 -15.38 -11.86 20.85
N ILE A 457 -16.35 -11.34 20.10
CA ILE A 457 -17.78 -11.58 20.32
C ILE A 457 -18.10 -13.07 20.21
N ILE A 458 -17.65 -13.74 19.15
CA ILE A 458 -17.91 -15.18 18.95
C ILE A 458 -17.40 -16.00 20.15
N GLY A 459 -16.21 -15.68 20.67
CA GLY A 459 -15.65 -16.34 21.85
C GLY A 459 -16.45 -16.07 23.14
N MET A 460 -16.77 -14.81 23.41
CA MET A 460 -17.47 -14.40 24.63
C MET A 460 -18.89 -14.97 24.73
N TYR A 461 -19.64 -14.98 23.63
CA TYR A 461 -21.02 -15.47 23.62
C TYR A 461 -21.11 -16.99 23.85
N ASN A 462 -20.15 -17.75 23.34
CA ASN A 462 -20.07 -19.19 23.62
C ASN A 462 -19.87 -19.47 25.11
N PHE A 463 -18.96 -18.74 25.75
CA PHE A 463 -18.67 -18.88 27.18
C PHE A 463 -19.89 -18.55 28.04
N LEU A 464 -20.60 -17.46 27.74
CA LEU A 464 -21.81 -17.09 28.47
C LEU A 464 -22.89 -18.16 28.34
N LEU A 465 -23.08 -18.70 27.13
CA LEU A 465 -24.07 -19.76 26.89
C LEU A 465 -23.74 -21.04 27.67
N LEU A 466 -22.45 -21.39 27.79
CA LEU A 466 -22.02 -22.52 28.61
C LEU A 466 -22.36 -22.31 30.09
N ILE A 467 -22.16 -21.10 30.61
CA ILE A 467 -22.53 -20.76 32.00
C ILE A 467 -24.04 -20.84 32.22
N THR A 468 -24.86 -20.35 31.29
CA THR A 468 -26.32 -20.37 31.45
C THR A 468 -26.91 -21.79 31.34
N LEU A 469 -26.19 -22.72 30.70
CA LEU A 469 -26.62 -24.11 30.52
C LEU A 469 -26.06 -25.07 31.59
N LEU A 470 -25.04 -24.66 32.38
CA LEU A 470 -24.51 -25.33 33.57
C LEU A 470 -25.35 -24.98 34.81
#